data_AF-A0A6P4YQK3-F1
#
_entry.id   AF-A0A6P4YQK3-F1
#
_cell.length_a   1.000
_cell.length_b   1.000
_cell.length_c   1.000
_cell.angle_alpha   90.00
_cell.angle_beta   90.00
_cell.angle_gamma   90.00
#
_symmetry.space_group_name_H-M   'P 1'
#
loop_
_entity.id
_entity.type
_entity.pdbx_description
1 polymer ?
#
loop_
_entity_poly.entity_id
_entity_poly.type
_entity_poly.pdbx_seq_one_letter_code
_entity_poly.pdbx_strand_id
1 'polypeptide(L)'
;MANGQRIVTFLFYLSDVEAGGATVFPRLNLAVPAVKNSAVMFHDLKKSLDFEEDSQHAGCPVLMGSKWIANKWIHAHGNEFRWPCGLTPEE
;
A
#
# COMPACT_ATOMS: atom_id res chain seq x y z
N MET A 1 9.54 -17.93 12.85
CA MET A 1 9.84 -18.04 11.41
C MET A 1 9.54 -16.68 10.80
N ALA A 2 10.47 -16.09 10.04
CA ALA A 2 10.21 -14.80 9.41
C ALA A 2 9.27 -15.00 8.22
N ASN A 3 8.16 -14.26 8.16
CA ASN A 3 7.14 -14.40 7.11
C ASN A 3 7.57 -13.87 5.72
N GLY A 4 8.86 -13.55 5.52
CA GLY A 4 9.33 -12.80 4.35
C GLY A 4 8.89 -11.33 4.36
N GLN A 5 9.44 -10.54 3.44
CA GLN A 5 9.06 -9.15 3.24
C GLN A 5 7.62 -9.03 2.71
N ARG A 6 7.01 -7.85 2.87
CA ARG A 6 5.70 -7.51 2.28
C ARG A 6 5.89 -7.36 0.78
N ILE A 7 5.03 -7.98 -0.02
CA ILE A 7 5.05 -7.85 -1.49
C ILE A 7 3.95 -6.88 -1.97
N VAL A 8 2.82 -6.86 -1.26
CA VAL A 8 1.65 -6.05 -1.57
C VAL A 8 1.04 -5.53 -0.27
N THR A 9 0.61 -4.28 -0.29
CA THR A 9 -0.23 -3.69 0.74
C THR A 9 -1.60 -3.34 0.16
N PHE A 10 -2.65 -3.77 0.83
CA PHE A 10 -4.01 -3.26 0.65
C PHE A 10 -4.40 -2.40 1.85
N LEU A 11 -4.83 -1.17 1.58
CA LEU A 11 -5.38 -0.27 2.58
C LEU A 11 -6.84 0.01 2.22
N PHE A 12 -7.76 -0.51 3.03
CA PHE A 12 -9.20 -0.31 2.90
C PHE A 12 -9.64 0.88 3.75
N TYR A 13 -10.43 1.77 3.18
CA TYR A 13 -11.03 2.91 3.89
C TYR A 13 -12.41 2.52 4.43
N LEU A 14 -12.55 2.53 5.75
CA LEU A 14 -13.77 2.10 6.45
C LEU A 14 -14.70 3.27 6.81
N SER A 15 -14.21 4.51 6.66
CA SER A 15 -14.97 5.73 6.87
C SER A 15 -14.63 6.77 5.81
N ASP A 16 -15.58 7.68 5.58
CA ASP A 16 -15.32 8.93 4.86
C ASP A 16 -14.61 9.90 5.79
N VAL A 17 -13.75 10.75 5.23
CA VAL A 17 -13.07 11.81 5.97
C VAL A 17 -13.48 13.15 5.39
N GLU A 18 -13.99 14.05 6.23
CA GLU A 18 -14.54 15.33 5.80
C GLU A 18 -13.43 16.29 5.32
N ALA A 19 -12.29 16.32 6.01
CA ALA A 19 -11.12 17.11 5.59
C ALA A 19 -9.79 16.47 6.03
N GLY A 20 -8.78 16.52 5.15
CA GLY A 20 -7.47 15.89 5.38
C GLY A 20 -7.49 14.37 5.19
N GLY A 21 -6.64 13.65 5.91
CA GLY A 21 -6.69 12.19 6.00
C GLY A 21 -6.34 11.42 4.72
N ALA A 22 -5.85 12.06 3.67
CA ALA A 22 -5.39 11.37 2.46
C ALA A 22 -4.25 10.37 2.77
N THR A 23 -4.13 9.33 1.97
CA THR A 23 -2.91 8.52 1.88
C THR A 23 -2.07 9.08 0.75
N VAL A 24 -0.85 9.52 1.04
CA VAL A 24 0.03 10.17 0.07
C VAL A 24 1.19 9.26 -0.31
N PHE A 25 1.63 9.37 -1.57
CA PHE A 25 2.81 8.74 -2.13
C PHE A 25 3.75 9.85 -2.62
N PRO A 26 4.67 10.35 -1.76
CA PRO A 26 5.43 11.57 -2.05
C PRO A 26 6.29 11.49 -3.31
N ARG A 27 6.88 10.32 -3.61
CA ARG A 27 7.69 10.12 -4.82
C ARG A 27 6.88 10.20 -6.11
N LEU A 28 5.62 9.77 -6.06
CA LEU A 28 4.68 9.84 -7.17
C LEU A 28 3.94 11.19 -7.26
N ASN A 29 4.14 12.09 -6.29
CA ASN A 29 3.34 13.31 -6.13
C ASN A 29 1.82 13.02 -6.18
N LEU A 30 1.40 11.94 -5.51
CA LEU A 30 0.03 11.43 -5.54
C LEU A 30 -0.60 11.48 -4.15
N ALA A 31 -1.87 11.88 -4.07
CA ALA A 31 -2.68 11.83 -2.87
C ALA A 31 -4.01 11.10 -3.15
N VAL A 32 -4.30 10.07 -2.35
CA VAL A 32 -5.52 9.28 -2.44
C VAL A 32 -6.44 9.67 -1.27
N PRO A 33 -7.60 10.30 -1.53
CA PRO A 33 -8.54 10.65 -0.47
C PRO A 33 -9.15 9.40 0.18
N ALA A 34 -9.49 9.51 1.47
CA ALA A 34 -10.14 8.44 2.21
C ALA A 34 -11.66 8.46 1.93
N VAL A 35 -12.11 7.58 1.04
CA VAL A 35 -13.53 7.41 0.68
C VAL A 35 -14.01 6.06 1.19
N LYS A 36 -15.08 6.03 1.97
CA LYS A 36 -15.61 4.80 2.57
C LYS A 36 -15.88 3.73 1.51
N ASN A 37 -15.53 2.48 1.83
CA ASN A 37 -15.66 1.31 0.96
C ASN A 37 -14.70 1.29 -0.25
N SER A 38 -13.80 2.26 -0.39
CA SER A 38 -12.71 2.20 -1.36
C SER A 38 -11.45 1.55 -0.76
N ALA A 39 -10.50 1.21 -1.61
CA ALA A 39 -9.20 0.73 -1.20
C ALA A 39 -8.11 1.26 -2.14
N VAL A 40 -6.90 1.41 -1.61
CA VAL A 40 -5.68 1.56 -2.40
C VAL A 40 -4.83 0.31 -2.25
N MET A 41 -4.32 -0.19 -3.38
CA MET A 41 -3.41 -1.32 -3.43
C MET A 41 -2.14 -0.88 -4.14
N PHE A 42 -1.00 -1.27 -3.59
CA PHE A 42 0.31 -1.00 -4.16
C PHE A 42 1.27 -2.13 -3.82
N HIS A 43 2.30 -2.28 -4.66
CA HIS A 43 3.38 -3.22 -4.46
C HIS A 43 4.44 -2.60 -3.56
N ASP A 44 4.86 -3.32 -2.53
CA ASP A 44 5.97 -2.90 -1.66
C ASP A 44 7.33 -3.31 -2.28
N LEU A 45 7.33 -4.37 -3.10
CA LEU A 45 8.50 -4.89 -3.82
C LEU A 45 8.19 -5.06 -5.31
N LYS A 46 9.25 -4.95 -6.12
CA LYS A 46 9.27 -5.40 -7.52
C LYS A 46 9.25 -6.93 -7.61
N LYS A 47 9.07 -7.52 -8.79
CA LYS A 47 9.16 -8.98 -8.92
C LYS A 47 10.58 -9.49 -8.74
N SER A 48 11.58 -8.64 -8.91
CA SER A 48 12.98 -8.89 -8.52
C SER A 48 13.21 -9.00 -7.01
N LEU A 49 12.21 -8.68 -6.18
CA LEU A 49 12.25 -8.58 -4.72
C LEU A 49 13.02 -7.36 -4.18
N ASP A 50 13.45 -6.46 -5.05
CA ASP A 50 13.93 -5.14 -4.65
C ASP A 50 12.77 -4.26 -4.18
N PHE A 51 13.07 -3.29 -3.31
CA PHE A 51 12.06 -2.34 -2.84
C PHE A 51 11.50 -1.51 -3.98
N GLU A 52 10.17 -1.42 -4.05
CA GLU A 52 9.53 -0.45 -4.93
C GLU A 52 9.61 0.91 -4.23
N GLU A 53 10.48 1.79 -4.72
CA GLU A 53 10.65 3.10 -4.10
C GLU A 53 9.33 3.88 -4.16
N ASP A 54 8.61 3.84 -5.28
CA ASP A 54 7.37 4.61 -5.44
C ASP A 54 6.25 4.20 -4.48
N SER A 55 6.41 3.07 -3.77
CA SER A 55 5.50 2.61 -2.72
C SER A 55 5.59 3.39 -1.41
N GLN A 56 6.60 4.26 -1.23
CA GLN A 56 6.72 5.06 -0.01
C GLN A 56 5.48 5.92 0.19
N HIS A 57 4.81 5.70 1.32
CA HIS A 57 3.54 6.31 1.61
C HIS A 57 3.41 6.77 3.06
N ALA A 58 2.48 7.69 3.29
CA ALA A 58 2.13 8.18 4.61
C ALA A 58 0.63 8.55 4.68
N GLY A 59 0.09 8.64 5.90
CA GLY A 59 -1.22 9.23 6.14
C GLY A 59 -1.09 10.71 6.45
N CYS A 60 -1.80 11.56 5.72
CA CYS A 60 -1.96 12.97 6.09
C CYS A 60 -2.77 13.12 7.40
N PRO A 61 -2.53 14.18 8.17
CA PRO A 61 -3.37 14.52 9.32
C PRO A 61 -4.85 14.61 8.93
N VAL A 62 -5.73 14.07 9.78
CA VAL A 62 -7.18 14.32 9.68
C VAL A 62 -7.45 15.69 10.26
N LEU A 63 -8.03 16.59 9.47
CA LEU A 63 -8.37 17.94 9.90
C LEU A 63 -9.79 18.00 10.46
N MET A 64 -10.70 17.19 9.91
CA MET A 64 -12.09 17.11 10.35
C MET A 64 -12.66 15.70 10.11
N GLY A 65 -13.42 15.19 11.08
CA GLY A 65 -13.98 13.84 11.07
C GLY A 65 -13.06 12.78 11.69
N SER A 66 -13.13 11.54 11.20
CA SER A 66 -12.31 10.42 11.69
C SER A 66 -11.95 9.46 10.56
N LYS A 67 -10.69 9.04 10.50
CA LYS A 67 -10.18 8.09 9.50
C LYS A 67 -10.05 6.70 10.12
N TRP A 68 -10.86 5.76 9.65
CA TRP A 68 -10.77 4.34 9.99
C TRP A 68 -10.27 3.57 8.77
N ILE A 69 -9.23 2.76 8.96
CA ILE A 69 -8.64 1.94 7.91
C ILE A 69 -8.43 0.51 8.37
N ALA A 70 -8.50 -0.44 7.44
CA ALA A 70 -7.98 -1.79 7.62
C ALA A 70 -6.79 -1.98 6.67
N ASN A 71 -5.64 -2.36 7.24
CA ASN A 71 -4.45 -2.71 6.46
C ASN A 71 -4.32 -4.23 6.35
N LYS A 72 -4.17 -4.72 5.11
CA LYS A 72 -3.81 -6.10 4.82
C LYS A 72 -2.46 -6.13 4.14
N TRP A 73 -1.46 -6.62 4.87
CA TRP A 73 -0.16 -6.93 4.31
C TRP A 73 -0.16 -8.36 3.77
N ILE A 74 0.30 -8.49 2.54
CA ILE A 74 0.55 -9.79 1.89
C ILE A 74 2.06 -9.96 1.85
N HIS A 75 2.52 -11.05 2.44
CA HIS A 75 3.94 -11.35 2.55
C HIS A 75 4.39 -12.35 1.48
N ALA A 76 5.68 -12.35 1.17
CA ALA A 76 6.27 -13.29 0.20
C ALA A 76 6.07 -14.76 0.60
N HIS A 77 6.19 -15.09 1.90
CA HIS A 77 5.98 -16.45 2.36
C HIS A 77 4.53 -16.90 2.20
N GLY A 78 4.31 -18.08 1.63
CA GLY A 78 3.00 -18.60 1.26
C GLY A 78 2.43 -18.06 -0.07
N ASN A 79 3.17 -17.16 -0.74
CA ASN A 79 2.82 -16.60 -2.04
C ASN A 79 3.89 -16.86 -3.11
N GLU A 80 4.82 -17.79 -2.87
CA GLU A 80 5.96 -18.10 -3.74
C GLU A 80 5.53 -18.45 -5.17
N PHE A 81 4.39 -19.15 -5.31
CA PHE A 81 3.83 -19.53 -6.61
C PHE A 81 2.80 -18.52 -7.15
N ARG A 82 2.40 -17.53 -6.35
CA ARG A 82 1.47 -16.46 -6.75
C ARG A 82 2.19 -15.17 -7.13
N TRP A 83 3.44 -15.03 -6.72
CA TRP A 83 4.32 -13.89 -7.00
C TRP A 83 5.62 -14.38 -7.64
N PRO A 84 5.58 -14.87 -8.90
CA PRO A 84 6.78 -15.32 -9.59
C PRO A 84 7.72 -14.14 -9.90
N CYS A 85 9.02 -14.41 -9.95
CA CYS A 85 10.01 -13.42 -10.38
C CYS A 85 9.77 -12.95 -11.83
N GLY A 86 10.21 -11.73 -12.11
CA GLY A 86 10.22 -11.15 -13.46
C GLY A 86 11.29 -11.81 -14.34
N LEU A 87 11.19 -11.59 -15.65
CA LEU A 87 12.25 -11.96 -16.58
C LEU A 87 13.39 -10.94 -16.54
N THR A 88 13.10 -9.72 -16.08
CA THR A 88 14.04 -8.62 -15.91
C THR A 88 14.01 -8.05 -14.48
N PRO A 89 15.08 -7.37 -14.02
CA PRO A 89 15.13 -6.74 -12.72
C PRO A 89 14.12 -5.59 -12.51
N GLU A 90 13.70 -4.95 -13.60
CA GLU A 90 12.79 -3.80 -13.60
C GLU A 90 11.30 -4.18 -13.55
N GLU A 91 10.97 -5.44 -13.81
CA GLU A 91 9.62 -6.03 -13.70
C GLU A 91 9.24 -6.42 -12.27
#